data_AF-A0A7X9IV59-F1
#
_entry.id   AF-A0A7X9IV59-F1
#
_cell.length_a   1.000
_cell.length_b   1.000
_cell.length_c   1.000
_cell.angle_alpha   90.00
_cell.angle_beta   90.00
_cell.angle_gamma   90.00
#
_symmetry.space_group_name_H-M   'P 1'
#
loop_
_entity.id
_entity.type
_entity.pdbx_description
1 polymer ?
#
loop_
_entity_poly.entity_id
_entity_poly.type
_entity_poly.pdbx_seq_one_letter_code
_entity_poly.pdbx_strand_id
1 'polypeptide(L)'
;MTPKGTAGAQLDLTRYVHILFIAGGAVAAYLAYNIIHNIWIRFSPDPSFPLLFALSLAVGGGLAFYFWQHEQTRQLAQEVVGELSRVTWPTRPELGAATVVVIVTSIVMAIVLGLFDFLWSWLTTIIY
;
A
#
# COMPACT_ATOMS: atom_id res chain seq x y z
N MET A 1 37.32 4.33 16.83
CA MET A 1 36.76 4.79 15.55
C MET A 1 35.29 5.09 15.79
N THR A 2 34.94 6.35 15.98
CA THR A 2 33.57 6.79 16.29
C THR A 2 32.73 6.84 15.00
N PRO A 3 31.49 6.35 14.99
CA PRO A 3 30.65 6.40 13.80
C PRO A 3 30.17 7.84 13.57
N LYS A 4 30.89 8.58 12.74
CA LYS A 4 30.41 9.83 12.13
C LYS A 4 29.34 9.47 11.09
N GLY A 5 28.07 9.54 11.48
CA GLY A 5 26.95 9.37 10.54
C GLY A 5 25.54 9.25 11.14
N THR A 6 25.40 9.13 12.45
CA THR A 6 24.11 8.72 13.04
C THR A 6 23.08 9.85 13.17
N ALA A 7 23.48 11.08 13.51
CA ALA A 7 22.50 12.15 13.80
C ALA A 7 21.68 12.59 12.56
N GLY A 8 22.31 12.73 11.39
CA GLY A 8 21.62 13.16 10.16
C GLY A 8 20.65 12.11 9.62
N ALA A 9 21.07 10.84 9.57
CA ALA A 9 20.22 9.73 9.13
C ALA A 9 19.05 9.47 10.09
N GLN A 10 19.27 9.59 11.41
CA GLN A 10 18.21 9.47 12.42
C GLN A 10 17.18 10.62 12.32
N LEU A 11 17.64 11.84 12.02
CA LEU A 11 16.76 13.00 11.81
C LEU A 11 15.90 12.84 10.55
N ASP A 12 16.45 12.30 9.46
CA ASP A 12 15.67 12.01 8.26
C ASP A 12 14.67 10.86 8.47
N LEU A 13 15.08 9.78 9.15
CA LEU A 13 14.20 8.66 9.47
C LEU A 13 12.99 9.08 10.32
N THR A 14 13.24 9.95 11.30
CA THR A 14 12.20 10.47 12.19
C THR A 14 11.13 11.24 11.41
N ARG A 15 11.51 12.01 10.38
CA ARG A 15 10.55 12.76 9.54
C ARG A 15 9.60 11.83 8.80
N TYR A 16 10.09 10.72 8.24
CA TYR A 16 9.25 9.72 7.57
C TYR A 16 8.25 9.05 8.52
N VAL A 17 8.64 8.80 9.76
CA VAL A 17 7.74 8.26 10.79
C VAL A 17 6.60 9.24 11.10
N HIS A 18 6.89 10.54 11.19
CA HIS A 18 5.85 11.55 11.41
C HIS A 18 4.86 11.62 10.24
N ILE A 19 5.37 11.56 9.00
CA ILE A 19 4.53 11.50 7.79
C ILE A 19 3.66 10.25 7.80
N LEU A 20 4.20 9.10 8.21
CA LEU A 20 3.47 7.84 8.33
C LEU A 20 2.29 7.96 9.32
N PHE A 21 2.50 8.55 10.49
CA PHE A 21 1.42 8.73 11.47
C PHE A 21 0.34 9.71 10.99
N ILE A 22 0.73 10.80 10.32
CA ILE A 22 -0.23 11.76 9.75
C ILE A 22 -1.04 11.11 8.62
N ALA A 23 -0.37 10.41 7.70
CA ALA A 23 -1.03 9.69 6.61
C ALA A 23 -1.94 8.58 7.14
N GLY A 24 -1.49 7.81 8.13
CA GLY A 24 -2.29 6.79 8.81
C GLY A 24 -3.53 7.37 9.48
N GLY A 25 -3.39 8.52 10.16
CA GLY A 25 -4.51 9.27 10.74
C GLY A 25 -5.52 9.74 9.69
N ALA A 26 -5.05 10.25 8.55
CA ALA A 26 -5.91 10.67 7.44
C ALA A 26 -6.66 9.48 6.83
N VAL A 27 -6.00 8.34 6.64
CA VAL A 27 -6.63 7.10 6.17
C VAL A 27 -7.68 6.62 7.18
N ALA A 28 -7.36 6.63 8.48
CA ALA A 28 -8.32 6.27 9.52
C ALA A 28 -9.54 7.21 9.53
N ALA A 29 -9.35 8.52 9.35
CA ALA A 29 -10.44 9.48 9.22
C ALA A 29 -11.32 9.17 8.00
N TYR A 30 -10.70 8.89 6.85
CA TYR A 30 -11.42 8.53 5.62
C TYR A 30 -12.22 7.23 5.77
N LEU A 31 -11.63 6.20 6.36
CA LEU A 31 -12.32 4.94 6.65
C LEU A 31 -13.47 5.14 7.63
N ALA A 32 -13.26 5.93 8.70
CA ALA A 32 -14.31 6.27 9.65
C ALA A 32 -15.46 7.01 8.98
N TYR A 33 -15.17 8.00 8.13
CA TYR A 33 -16.17 8.71 7.33
C TYR A 33 -16.99 7.73 6.49
N ASN A 34 -16.33 6.85 5.73
CA ASN A 34 -17.02 5.88 4.88
C ASN A 34 -17.88 4.91 5.71
N ILE A 35 -17.36 4.37 6.81
CA ILE A 35 -18.11 3.44 7.66
C ILE A 35 -19.33 4.13 8.27
N ILE A 36 -19.13 5.31 8.87
CA ILE A 36 -20.22 6.07 9.51
C ILE A 36 -21.27 6.48 8.47
N HIS A 37 -20.84 6.97 7.31
CA HIS A 37 -21.75 7.34 6.22
C HIS A 37 -22.56 6.15 5.74
N ASN A 38 -21.91 5.01 5.43
CA ASN A 38 -22.59 3.79 4.97
C ASN A 38 -23.55 3.20 6.01
N ILE A 39 -23.21 3.27 7.30
CA ILE A 39 -24.09 2.84 8.37
C ILE A 39 -25.28 3.79 8.48
N TRP A 40 -25.06 5.10 8.45
CA TRP A 40 -26.10 6.09 8.68
C TRP A 40 -27.19 6.08 7.61
N ILE A 41 -26.80 6.01 6.33
CA ILE A 41 -27.75 5.94 5.20
C ILE A 41 -28.67 4.71 5.27
N ARG A 42 -28.30 3.69 6.05
CA ARG A 42 -29.15 2.51 6.28
C ARG A 42 -30.34 2.80 7.19
N PHE A 43 -30.23 3.80 8.07
CA PHE A 43 -31.22 4.07 9.11
C PHE A 43 -31.96 5.41 8.92
N SER A 44 -31.32 6.43 8.34
CA SER A 44 -31.87 7.79 8.23
C SER A 44 -31.43 8.49 6.94
N PRO A 45 -32.19 9.50 6.45
CA PRO A 45 -31.79 10.36 5.33
C PRO A 45 -30.45 11.07 5.56
N ASP A 46 -29.86 11.55 4.46
CA ASP A 46 -28.46 11.98 4.39
C ASP A 46 -28.05 12.89 5.56
N PRO A 47 -27.03 12.50 6.33
CA PRO A 47 -26.51 13.30 7.43
C PRO A 47 -25.79 14.54 6.87
N SER A 48 -25.82 15.64 7.63
CA SER A 48 -25.19 16.89 7.20
C SER A 48 -23.66 16.71 7.01
N PHE A 49 -23.20 17.01 5.80
CA PHE A 49 -21.79 16.88 5.40
C PHE A 49 -20.77 17.46 6.42
N PRO A 50 -20.94 18.69 6.96
CA PRO A 50 -19.92 19.26 7.85
C PRO A 50 -19.81 18.53 9.20
N LEU A 51 -20.90 17.98 9.72
CA LEU A 51 -20.90 17.29 11.01
C LEU A 51 -20.23 15.92 10.91
N LEU A 52 -20.55 15.15 9.87
CA LEU A 52 -19.87 13.87 9.61
C LEU A 52 -18.38 14.04 9.38
N PHE A 53 -18.02 15.05 8.58
CA PHE A 53 -16.63 15.34 8.29
C PHE A 53 -15.87 15.70 9.56
N ALA A 54 -16.42 16.58 10.41
CA ALA A 54 -15.82 16.94 11.68
C ALA A 54 -15.66 15.75 12.64
N LEU A 55 -16.68 14.89 12.77
CA LEU A 55 -16.58 13.67 13.58
C LEU A 55 -15.53 12.70 13.05
N SER A 56 -15.45 12.51 11.73
CA SER A 56 -14.47 11.62 11.11
C SER A 56 -13.03 12.11 11.32
N LEU A 57 -12.79 13.43 11.22
CA LEU A 57 -11.50 14.03 11.54
C LEU A 57 -11.16 13.94 13.02
N ALA A 58 -12.13 14.14 13.91
CA ALA A 58 -11.92 13.99 15.34
C ALA A 58 -11.55 12.54 15.72
N VAL A 59 -12.24 11.56 15.12
CA VAL A 59 -11.95 10.13 15.31
C VAL A 59 -10.59 9.77 14.72
N GLY A 60 -10.31 10.13 13.46
CA GLY A 60 -9.03 9.81 12.81
C GLY A 60 -7.83 10.52 13.47
N GLY A 61 -7.99 11.78 13.86
CA GLY A 61 -6.99 12.52 14.63
C GLY A 61 -6.78 11.97 16.04
N GLY A 62 -7.86 11.58 16.72
CA GLY A 62 -7.80 10.94 18.03
C GLY A 62 -7.09 9.58 17.99
N LEU A 63 -7.38 8.75 16.98
CA LEU A 63 -6.68 7.49 16.74
C LEU A 63 -5.20 7.73 16.43
N ALA A 64 -4.88 8.70 15.56
CA ALA A 64 -3.49 9.04 15.26
C ALA A 64 -2.73 9.49 16.51
N PHE A 65 -3.36 10.29 17.37
CA PHE A 65 -2.78 10.74 18.64
C PHE A 65 -2.61 9.57 19.62
N TYR A 66 -3.60 8.69 19.73
CA TYR A 66 -3.53 7.49 20.57
C TYR A 66 -2.37 6.56 20.14
N PHE A 67 -2.23 6.31 18.83
CA PHE A 67 -1.13 5.51 18.29
C PHE A 67 0.23 6.19 18.44
N TRP A 68 0.29 7.53 18.37
CA TRP A 68 1.51 8.29 18.66
C TRP A 68 1.92 8.16 20.13
N GLN A 69 0.97 8.11 21.05
CA GLN A 69 1.28 8.05 22.47
C GLN A 69 1.91 6.71 22.88
N HIS A 70 1.61 5.63 22.16
CA HIS A 70 2.16 4.31 22.44
C HIS A 70 3.60 4.20 21.94
N GLU A 71 4.55 4.11 22.87
CA GLU A 71 5.98 3.98 22.59
C GLU A 71 6.31 2.76 21.71
N GLN A 72 5.58 1.66 21.89
CA GLN A 72 5.73 0.43 21.08
C GLN A 72 5.43 0.69 19.60
N THR A 73 4.35 1.39 19.29
CA THR A 73 3.96 1.71 17.89
C THR A 73 5.00 2.60 17.23
N ARG A 74 5.56 3.55 17.98
CA ARG A 74 6.61 4.44 17.47
C ARG A 74 7.92 3.69 17.21
N GLN A 75 8.30 2.76 18.08
CA GLN A 75 9.48 1.91 17.90
C GLN A 75 9.33 1.02 16.66
N LEU A 76 8.19 0.33 16.53
CA LEU A 76 7.90 -0.51 15.36
C LEU A 76 7.94 0.30 14.05
N ALA A 77 7.35 1.50 14.04
CA ALA A 77 7.40 2.37 12.88
C ALA A 77 8.83 2.77 12.51
N GLN A 78 9.67 3.09 13.50
CA GLN A 78 11.08 3.42 13.27
C GLN A 78 11.86 2.22 12.74
N GLU A 79 11.62 1.01 13.25
CA GLU A 79 12.24 -0.22 12.77
C GLU A 79 11.85 -0.52 11.31
N VAL A 80 10.56 -0.43 10.98
CA VAL A 80 10.05 -0.69 9.62
C VAL A 80 10.63 0.32 8.64
N VAL A 81 10.61 1.62 8.95
CA VAL A 81 11.20 2.64 8.05
C VAL A 81 12.72 2.43 7.94
N GLY A 82 13.37 2.02 9.04
CA GLY A 82 14.79 1.68 9.05
C GLY A 82 15.11 0.52 8.10
N GLU A 83 14.30 -0.52 8.09
CA GLU A 83 14.47 -1.67 7.20
C GLU A 83 14.10 -1.33 5.75
N LEU A 84 13.03 -0.56 5.54
CA LEU A 84 12.66 -0.05 4.20
C LEU A 84 13.76 0.82 3.58
N SER A 85 14.53 1.55 4.39
CA SER A 85 15.67 2.34 3.89
C SER A 85 16.80 1.48 3.30
N ARG A 86 16.84 0.19 3.64
CA ARG A 86 17.82 -0.79 3.13
C ARG A 86 17.33 -1.51 1.88
N VAL A 87 16.04 -1.41 1.56
CA VAL A 87 15.47 -1.99 0.35
C VAL A 87 16.03 -1.25 -0.85
N THR A 88 16.87 -1.93 -1.62
CA THR A 88 17.43 -1.41 -2.87
C THR A 88 16.35 -1.45 -3.93
N TRP A 89 15.69 -0.33 -4.17
CA TRP A 89 14.77 -0.21 -5.30
C TRP A 89 15.57 -0.21 -6.60
N PRO A 90 15.17 -1.05 -7.58
CA PRO A 90 15.84 -1.09 -8.88
C PRO A 90 15.79 0.29 -9.55
N THR A 91 16.80 0.58 -10.37
CA THR A 91 16.82 1.84 -11.11
C THR A 91 15.78 1.80 -12.25
N ARG A 92 15.23 2.96 -12.64
CA ARG A 92 14.24 3.05 -13.75
C ARG A 92 14.56 2.20 -14.99
N PRO A 93 15.81 2.15 -15.51
CA PRO A 93 16.14 1.28 -16.63
C PRO A 93 16.09 -0.22 -16.29
N GLU A 94 16.48 -0.62 -15.08
CA GLU A 94 16.39 -2.02 -14.62
C GLU A 94 14.93 -2.48 -14.51
N LEU A 95 14.03 -1.65 -13.99
CA LEU A 95 12.59 -1.94 -13.98
C LEU A 95 12.06 -2.19 -15.41
N GLY A 96 12.48 -1.36 -16.36
CA GLY A 96 12.11 -1.51 -17.77
C GLY A 96 12.59 -2.84 -18.33
N ALA A 97 13.87 -3.18 -18.10
CA ALA A 97 14.44 -4.44 -18.55
C ALA A 97 13.71 -5.66 -17.97
N ALA A 98 13.42 -5.66 -16.66
CA ALA A 98 12.67 -6.73 -16.00
C ALA A 98 11.25 -6.88 -16.58
N THR A 99 10.56 -5.76 -16.85
CA THR A 99 9.22 -5.77 -17.45
C THR A 99 9.24 -6.33 -18.88
N VAL A 100 10.23 -5.96 -19.68
CA VAL A 100 10.39 -6.48 -21.05
C VAL A 100 10.58 -8.00 -21.03
N VAL A 101 11.39 -8.52 -20.11
CA VAL A 101 11.56 -9.97 -19.95
C VAL A 101 10.22 -10.65 -19.68
N VAL A 102 9.43 -10.14 -18.73
CA VAL A 102 8.11 -10.71 -18.39
C VAL A 102 7.15 -10.69 -19.59
N ILE A 103 7.14 -9.60 -20.37
CA ILE A 103 6.33 -9.48 -21.58
C ILE A 103 6.74 -10.54 -22.60
N VAL A 104 8.04 -10.66 -22.88
CA VAL A 104 8.54 -11.65 -23.84
C VAL A 104 8.22 -13.07 -23.39
N THR A 105 8.46 -13.41 -22.12
CA THR A 105 8.15 -14.75 -21.59
C THR A 105 6.66 -15.05 -21.67
N SER A 106 5.80 -14.06 -21.40
CA SER A 106 4.35 -14.22 -21.48
C SER A 106 3.87 -14.46 -22.90
N ILE A 107 4.43 -13.75 -23.90
CA ILE A 107 4.13 -13.96 -25.31
C ILE A 107 4.56 -15.36 -25.76
N VAL A 108 5.76 -15.80 -25.37
CA VAL A 108 6.25 -17.14 -25.69
C VAL A 108 5.31 -18.20 -25.11
N MET A 109 4.93 -18.08 -23.84
CA MET A 109 3.99 -19.01 -23.20
C MET A 109 2.62 -19.00 -23.88
N ALA A 110 2.10 -17.83 -24.26
CA ALA A 110 0.83 -17.71 -24.97
C ALA A 110 0.86 -18.42 -26.33
N ILE A 111 1.96 -18.30 -27.09
CA ILE A 111 2.13 -19.01 -28.36
C ILE A 111 2.18 -20.51 -28.14
N VAL A 112 2.99 -20.97 -27.17
CA VAL A 112 3.12 -22.40 -26.86
C VAL A 112 1.77 -22.99 -26.47
N LEU A 113 1.07 -22.36 -25.52
CA LEU A 113 -0.25 -22.82 -25.07
C LEU A 113 -1.27 -22.79 -26.23
N GLY A 114 -1.31 -21.72 -27.02
CA GLY A 114 -2.20 -21.63 -28.18
C GLY A 114 -1.94 -22.72 -29.23
N LEU A 115 -0.68 -23.12 -29.44
CA LEU A 115 -0.34 -24.25 -30.30
C LEU A 115 -0.85 -25.57 -29.71
N PHE A 116 -0.69 -25.79 -28.41
CA PHE A 116 -1.24 -26.96 -27.74
C PHE A 116 -2.77 -26.99 -27.86
N ASP A 117 -3.45 -25.87 -27.61
CA ASP A 117 -4.91 -25.77 -27.75
C ASP A 117 -5.37 -26.12 -29.18
N PHE A 118 -4.65 -25.66 -30.20
CA PHE A 118 -4.91 -26.01 -31.60
C PHE A 118 -4.71 -27.50 -31.88
N LEU A 119 -3.60 -28.09 -31.40
CA LEU A 119 -3.32 -29.52 -31.55
C LEU A 119 -4.39 -30.38 -30.87
N TRP A 120 -4.83 -30.00 -29.67
CA TRP A 120 -5.90 -30.68 -28.95
C TRP A 120 -7.24 -30.58 -29.66
N SER A 121 -7.57 -29.40 -30.20
CA SER A 121 -8.78 -29.22 -31.01
C SER A 121 -8.77 -30.14 -32.23
N TRP A 122 -7.67 -30.18 -32.98
CA TRP A 122 -7.53 -31.06 -34.14
C TRP A 122 -7.63 -32.54 -33.78
N LEU A 123 -6.94 -32.98 -32.72
CA LEU A 123 -6.96 -34.36 -32.26
C LEU A 123 -8.36 -34.79 -31.83
N THR A 124 -9.07 -33.92 -31.11
CA THR A 124 -10.43 -34.21 -30.63
C THR A 124 -11.42 -34.34 -31.79
N THR A 125 -11.30 -33.50 -32.83
CA THR A 125 -12.13 -33.61 -34.05
C THR A 125 -11.87 -34.89 -34.87
N ILE A 126 -10.72 -35.55 -34.70
CA ILE A 126 -10.47 -36.84 -35.35
C ILE A 126 -11.16 -37.99 -34.59
N ILE A 127 -11.22 -37.88 -33.25
CA ILE A 127 -11.74 -38.94 -32.39
C ILE A 127 -13.27 -38.92 -32.32
N TYR A 128 -13.89 -37.73 -32.34
CA TYR A 128 -15.34 -37.51 -32.29
C TYR A 128 -15.85 -36.92 -33.60
#